data_AF-A0A8T2IE65-F1
#
_entry.id   AF-A0A8T2IE65-F1
#
_cell.length_a   1.000
_cell.length_b   1.000
_cell.length_c   1.000
_cell.angle_alpha   90.00
_cell.angle_beta   90.00
_cell.angle_gamma   90.00
#
_symmetry.space_group_name_H-M   'P 1'
#
loop_
_entity.id
_entity.type
_entity.pdbx_description
1 polymer ?
#
loop_
_entity_poly.entity_id
_entity_poly.type
_entity_poly.pdbx_seq_one_letter_code
_entity_poly.pdbx_strand_id
1 'polypeptide(L)'
;MESLTTARPAFIFTLITLKGKMFVYSLGAIPEMLNCGDRPVLQAIFLSNNCFEHIIRLIQNSKVLDSDSDSITVNAISVLTSIMRNSPSAKEVFKERIGYCHLYEVLKSRTKPTKRLLQELLNMAVEADHNSCSVHCIQNEQPLLILVQWIPELTPRDLQILVSEWLKSTCDSSLQNRMTCVQAGMVGHILVTLQNEKELDGKCAENLIHLLQVLGQLSIRPTELKDLIKLLRVEENCCHPYATQVIRTLSAMAKKDGSERALQCFDLTPSMSGIMVPTMQKWPGTGLAFHAWLCLNQTVMDELLVGRKRKQLYSFFAASGTGFEAFFTTDGMLVVAVCTKKEYMTVALPEIHFNDSMWHCVDIVHVAGRRPFGQNMVHIYTDGQLRKVAQLRFPSLNESFTSCCIGSAGNRTTTTVLTSPNHTPDLTFASHSALSRSQSFPATAPVHGWGQSSAPNPREGQVSVIVAGTQDTEWGTPTSLEGHLGTVSIFHDTLQANHVKSLYLAGPNFVTPFKLDNDLSELSPKLLLFYTPQATKNNICLDLSPSGLFDGRLTGHRVVTWDVKDVVNCIGGMGVLLPLLNQVASQTKEAPETEETQDLVGPELTSSRNTQGMKLLFGKSSGIPINRFLPGVCL
;
A
#
# COMPACT_ATOMS: atom_id res chain seq x y z
N MET A 1 -16.22 28.29 31.52
CA MET A 1 -15.27 27.16 31.56
C MET A 1 -14.35 27.24 30.33
N GLU A 2 -13.70 28.40 30.11
CA GLU A 2 -13.08 28.71 28.81
C GLU A 2 -11.75 29.48 28.96
N SER A 3 -11.12 29.44 30.13
CA SER A 3 -9.89 30.20 30.41
C SER A 3 -8.76 29.41 31.07
N LEU A 4 -8.80 28.07 31.03
CA LEU A 4 -7.77 27.21 31.63
C LEU A 4 -6.88 26.44 30.62
N THR A 5 -7.12 26.56 29.31
CA THR A 5 -6.42 25.77 28.28
C THR A 5 -5.16 26.45 27.70
N THR A 6 -5.07 27.78 27.75
CA THR A 6 -3.94 28.53 27.16
C THR A 6 -2.74 28.70 28.10
N ALA A 7 -2.89 28.49 29.40
CA ALA A 7 -1.82 28.72 30.38
C ALA A 7 -0.85 27.54 30.56
N ARG A 8 -1.25 26.30 30.24
CA ARG A 8 -0.40 25.10 30.44
C ARG A 8 0.78 24.97 29.47
N PRO A 9 0.66 25.28 28.16
CA PRO A 9 1.78 25.16 27.24
C PRO A 9 2.91 26.14 27.58
N ALA A 10 2.59 27.41 27.83
CA ALA A 10 3.58 28.45 28.14
C ALA A 10 4.37 28.17 29.44
N PHE A 11 3.71 27.59 30.45
CA PHE A 11 4.35 27.20 31.71
C PHE A 11 5.33 26.03 31.53
N ILE A 12 4.98 25.06 30.67
CA ILE A 12 5.86 23.95 30.28
C ILE A 12 7.05 24.47 29.47
N PHE A 13 6.86 25.43 28.56
CA PHE A 13 7.97 26.06 27.82
C PHE A 13 8.94 26.81 28.74
N THR A 14 8.45 27.40 29.83
CA THR A 14 9.30 28.03 30.85
C THR A 14 10.06 26.97 31.66
N LEU A 15 9.43 25.83 31.96
CA LEU A 15 10.09 24.66 32.55
C LEU A 15 11.14 24.03 31.60
N ILE A 16 10.91 24.08 30.29
CA ILE A 16 11.86 23.64 29.24
C ILE A 16 13.17 24.45 29.26
N THR A 17 13.23 25.52 30.04
CA THR A 17 14.40 26.38 30.17
C THR A 17 15.13 26.24 31.52
N LEU A 18 14.59 25.46 32.50
CA LEU A 18 15.11 25.39 33.87
C LEU A 18 15.77 24.02 34.21
N LYS A 19 16.91 24.10 34.90
CA LYS A 19 17.93 23.04 35.10
C LYS A 19 17.40 21.65 35.55
N GLY A 20 17.74 20.62 34.75
CA GLY A 20 18.18 19.27 35.19
C GLY A 20 17.12 18.32 35.76
N LYS A 21 16.73 18.49 37.02
CA LYS A 21 15.99 17.44 37.79
C LYS A 21 14.47 17.57 37.78
N MET A 22 13.94 18.79 37.66
CA MET A 22 12.49 19.03 37.50
C MET A 22 12.00 18.71 36.06
N PHE A 23 12.96 18.52 35.14
CA PHE A 23 12.74 18.42 33.70
C PHE A 23 12.41 17.02 33.20
N VAL A 24 13.03 15.98 33.77
CA VAL A 24 12.76 14.57 33.42
C VAL A 24 11.29 14.24 33.75
N TYR A 25 10.77 14.75 34.87
CA TYR A 25 9.35 14.68 35.20
C TYR A 25 8.46 15.43 34.19
N SER A 26 8.91 16.57 33.65
CA SER A 26 8.15 17.31 32.63
C SER A 26 8.17 16.66 31.23
N LEU A 27 9.25 15.95 30.85
CA LEU A 27 9.28 15.16 29.61
C LEU A 27 8.32 13.98 29.69
N GLY A 28 8.24 13.31 30.85
CA GLY A 28 7.27 12.24 31.09
C GLY A 28 5.80 12.70 31.01
N ALA A 29 5.52 13.98 31.25
CA ALA A 29 4.17 14.54 31.19
C ALA A 29 3.66 14.78 29.75
N ILE A 30 4.54 14.99 28.76
CA ILE A 30 4.12 15.30 27.38
C ILE A 30 3.36 14.12 26.74
N PRO A 31 3.86 12.86 26.81
CA PRO A 31 3.11 11.69 26.35
C PRO A 31 1.73 11.56 27.01
N GLU A 32 1.64 11.79 28.33
CA GLU A 32 0.39 11.73 29.08
C GLU A 32 -0.59 12.84 28.64
N MET A 33 -0.11 14.07 28.42
CA MET A 33 -0.93 15.18 27.93
C MET A 33 -1.50 14.92 26.53
N LEU A 34 -0.72 14.25 25.67
CA LEU A 34 -1.13 13.90 24.32
C LEU A 34 -2.05 12.68 24.28
N ASN A 35 -2.35 12.05 25.43
CA ASN A 35 -3.36 11.02 25.58
C ASN A 35 -4.73 11.63 25.87
N CYS A 36 -5.23 12.47 24.96
CA CYS A 36 -6.51 13.16 25.06
C CYS A 36 -7.24 13.22 23.71
N GLY A 37 -8.54 13.53 23.72
CA GLY A 37 -9.35 13.65 22.49
C GLY A 37 -8.89 14.76 21.54
N ASP A 38 -8.36 15.87 22.08
CA ASP A 38 -7.87 17.02 21.31
C ASP A 38 -6.40 16.89 20.89
N ARG A 39 -5.88 15.66 20.84
CA ARG A 39 -4.47 15.37 20.49
C ARG A 39 -4.00 16.10 19.21
N PRO A 40 -4.74 16.15 18.08
CA PRO A 40 -4.29 16.87 16.89
C PRO A 40 -4.04 18.37 17.13
N VAL A 41 -4.87 19.01 17.98
CA VAL A 41 -4.72 20.43 18.33
C VAL A 41 -3.48 20.64 19.18
N LEU A 42 -3.26 19.78 20.18
CA LEU A 42 -2.05 19.85 21.00
C LEU A 42 -0.78 19.58 20.19
N GLN A 43 -0.80 18.60 19.28
CA GLN A 43 0.30 18.35 18.33
C GLN A 43 0.60 19.60 17.50
N ALA A 44 -0.41 20.27 16.95
CA ALA A 44 -0.22 21.51 16.21
C ALA A 44 0.44 22.61 17.07
N ILE A 45 0.05 22.75 18.34
CA ILE A 45 0.68 23.69 19.28
C ILE A 45 2.15 23.33 19.55
N PHE A 46 2.48 22.05 19.74
CA PHE A 46 3.88 21.65 19.92
C PHE A 46 4.71 21.94 18.66
N LEU A 47 4.17 21.68 17.47
CA LEU A 47 4.83 21.97 16.20
C LEU A 47 5.03 23.48 15.99
N SER A 48 4.04 24.31 16.31
CA SER A 48 4.14 25.78 16.14
C SER A 48 5.19 26.41 17.05
N ASN A 49 5.49 25.79 18.18
CA ASN A 49 6.45 26.27 19.17
C ASN A 49 7.85 25.62 19.03
N ASN A 50 8.16 25.04 17.86
CA ASN A 50 9.48 24.46 17.56
C ASN A 50 9.93 23.42 18.61
N CYS A 51 8.99 22.59 19.07
CA CYS A 51 9.27 21.61 20.13
C CYS A 51 10.37 20.61 19.71
N PHE A 52 10.41 20.22 18.44
CA PHE A 52 11.43 19.33 17.90
C PHE A 52 12.85 19.89 18.06
N GLU A 53 13.07 21.15 17.70
CA GLU A 53 14.35 21.84 17.81
C GLU A 53 14.81 21.93 19.27
N HIS A 54 13.88 22.19 20.19
CA HIS A 54 14.18 22.21 21.63
C HIS A 54 14.58 20.82 22.14
N ILE A 55 13.89 19.76 21.73
CA ILE A 55 14.20 18.38 22.12
C ILE A 55 15.56 17.94 21.57
N ILE A 56 15.86 18.26 20.30
CA ILE A 56 17.17 17.93 19.71
C ILE A 56 18.31 18.67 20.42
N ARG A 57 18.15 19.96 20.71
CA ARG A 57 19.13 20.73 21.52
C ARG A 57 19.31 20.14 22.92
N LEU A 58 18.24 19.62 23.52
CA LEU A 58 18.32 18.95 24.81
C LEU A 58 19.20 17.69 24.72
N ILE A 59 18.99 16.84 23.71
CA ILE A 59 19.84 15.66 23.48
C ILE A 59 21.30 16.08 23.28
N GLN A 60 21.54 17.16 22.54
CA GLN A 60 22.89 17.71 22.35
C GLN A 60 23.52 18.20 23.66
N ASN A 61 22.76 18.80 24.58
CA ASN A 61 23.30 19.40 25.81
C ASN A 61 23.37 18.44 27.01
N SER A 62 22.89 17.21 26.89
CA SER A 62 22.81 16.22 27.98
C SER A 62 24.18 15.77 28.56
N LYS A 63 25.28 16.05 27.86
CA LYS A 63 26.67 15.69 28.24
C LYS A 63 27.15 16.30 29.58
N VAL A 64 26.43 17.30 30.12
CA VAL A 64 26.80 18.00 31.36
C VAL A 64 26.21 17.32 32.62
N LEU A 65 25.33 16.33 32.46
CA LEU A 65 24.58 15.68 33.54
C LEU A 65 25.02 14.20 33.67
N ASP A 66 26.22 13.98 34.20
CA ASP A 66 27.02 12.74 34.14
C ASP A 66 26.39 11.41 34.65
N SER A 67 25.17 11.37 35.18
CA SER A 67 24.54 10.12 35.67
C SER A 67 23.24 9.69 34.98
N ASP A 68 22.53 10.60 34.29
CA ASP A 68 21.17 10.35 33.74
C ASP A 68 21.07 10.59 32.22
N SER A 69 22.19 10.76 31.50
CA SER A 69 22.21 11.17 30.09
C SER A 69 21.49 10.19 29.15
N ASP A 70 21.57 8.88 29.40
CA ASP A 70 20.81 7.86 28.65
C ASP A 70 19.31 7.97 28.91
N SER A 71 18.90 8.20 30.16
CA SER A 71 17.48 8.41 30.53
C SER A 71 16.89 9.65 29.87
N ILE A 72 17.65 10.74 29.80
CA ILE A 72 17.21 11.97 29.11
C ILE A 72 17.00 11.71 27.61
N THR A 73 17.93 11.00 26.98
CA THR A 73 17.88 10.71 25.54
C THR A 73 16.72 9.77 25.21
N VAL A 74 16.56 8.69 25.97
CA VAL A 74 15.43 7.74 25.86
C VAL A 74 14.09 8.46 25.99
N ASN A 75 13.93 9.30 27.03
CA ASN A 75 12.71 10.07 27.23
C ASN A 75 12.48 11.10 26.11
N ALA A 76 13.52 11.74 25.60
CA ALA A 76 13.43 12.67 24.48
C ALA A 76 12.91 11.98 23.21
N ILE A 77 13.42 10.78 22.88
CA ILE A 77 12.92 9.97 21.76
C ILE A 77 11.46 9.59 21.99
N SER A 78 11.08 9.18 23.20
CA SER A 78 9.69 8.87 23.56
C SER A 78 8.74 10.06 23.38
N VAL A 79 9.19 11.27 23.73
CA VAL A 79 8.44 12.52 23.49
C VAL A 79 8.30 12.80 22.00
N LEU A 80 9.37 12.66 21.21
CA LEU A 80 9.30 12.79 19.75
C LEU A 80 8.29 11.81 19.14
N THR A 81 8.36 10.54 19.53
CA THR A 81 7.39 9.51 19.13
C THR A 81 5.97 9.92 19.50
N SER A 82 5.77 10.40 20.73
CA SER A 82 4.46 10.84 21.20
C SER A 82 3.93 12.05 20.44
N ILE A 83 4.78 12.99 20.01
CA ILE A 83 4.34 14.12 19.17
C ILE A 83 3.99 13.65 17.76
N MET A 84 4.77 12.72 17.19
CA MET A 84 4.56 12.24 15.81
C MET A 84 3.45 11.19 15.66
N ARG A 85 3.08 10.50 16.75
CA ARG A 85 2.18 9.35 16.68
C ARG A 85 0.81 9.69 16.10
N ASN A 86 0.37 8.89 15.12
CA ASN A 86 -0.82 9.06 14.28
C ASN A 86 -0.90 10.43 13.57
N SER A 87 0.24 11.09 13.32
CA SER A 87 0.28 12.41 12.66
C SER A 87 1.29 12.43 11.51
N PRO A 88 0.84 12.13 10.26
CA PRO A 88 1.69 12.23 9.07
C PRO A 88 2.31 13.61 8.90
N SER A 89 1.53 14.68 9.16
CA SER A 89 2.02 16.06 9.07
C SER A 89 3.15 16.35 10.06
N ALA A 90 3.09 15.81 11.29
CA ALA A 90 4.17 15.99 12.26
C ALA A 90 5.47 15.29 11.83
N LYS A 91 5.37 14.11 11.21
CA LYS A 91 6.53 13.37 10.68
C LYS A 91 7.19 14.12 9.53
N GLU A 92 6.40 14.66 8.60
CA GLU A 92 6.93 15.48 7.50
C GLU A 92 7.59 16.76 8.03
N VAL A 93 6.97 17.46 9.00
CA VAL A 93 7.60 18.63 9.64
C VAL A 93 8.92 18.25 10.32
N PHE A 94 8.98 17.12 11.03
CA PHE A 94 10.22 16.64 11.65
C PHE A 94 11.30 16.37 10.59
N LYS A 95 10.92 15.68 9.50
CA LYS A 95 11.80 15.34 8.38
C LYS A 95 12.36 16.58 7.68
N GLU A 96 11.53 17.60 7.46
CA GLU A 96 11.93 18.84 6.81
C GLU A 96 12.79 19.76 7.71
N ARG A 97 12.42 19.90 8.99
CA ARG A 97 13.07 20.86 9.90
C ARG A 97 14.30 20.31 10.60
N ILE A 98 14.26 19.05 10.99
CA ILE A 98 15.34 18.37 11.72
C ILE A 98 16.04 17.37 10.81
N GLY A 99 15.27 16.44 10.25
CA GLY A 99 15.78 15.32 9.47
C GLY A 99 16.33 14.18 10.32
N TYR A 100 16.02 12.94 9.91
CA TYR A 100 16.47 11.73 10.60
C TYR A 100 17.98 11.52 10.53
N CYS A 101 18.63 11.99 9.46
CA CYS A 101 20.10 12.00 9.38
C CYS A 101 20.71 12.85 10.49
N HIS A 102 20.16 14.04 10.77
CA HIS A 102 20.65 14.88 11.86
C HIS A 102 20.38 14.25 13.23
N LEU A 103 19.21 13.64 13.42
CA LEU A 103 18.91 12.89 14.63
C LEU A 103 19.95 11.79 14.88
N TYR A 104 20.29 11.00 13.87
CA TYR A 104 21.31 9.95 13.97
C TYR A 104 22.68 10.53 14.40
N GLU A 105 23.17 11.59 13.74
CA GLU A 105 24.45 12.21 14.10
C GLU A 105 24.45 12.75 15.54
N VAL A 106 23.34 13.35 15.96
CA VAL A 106 23.18 13.82 17.34
C VAL A 106 23.24 12.64 18.31
N LEU A 107 22.49 11.56 18.08
CA LEU A 107 22.50 10.39 18.95
C LEU A 107 23.88 9.74 19.03
N LYS A 108 24.52 9.52 17.86
CA LYS A 108 25.87 8.94 17.74
C LYS A 108 26.93 9.76 18.48
N SER A 109 26.83 11.09 18.45
CA SER A 109 27.81 11.96 19.12
C SER A 109 27.72 11.97 20.66
N ARG A 110 26.63 11.46 21.25
CA ARG A 110 26.31 11.68 22.68
C ARG A 110 26.39 10.44 23.53
N THR A 111 25.90 9.30 23.06
CA THR A 111 25.78 8.10 23.89
C THR A 111 26.31 6.87 23.17
N LYS A 112 26.92 5.96 23.92
CA LYS A 112 27.06 4.59 23.44
C LYS A 112 25.64 4.01 23.35
N PRO A 113 25.27 3.39 22.22
CA PRO A 113 23.91 2.91 22.03
C PRO A 113 23.56 1.86 23.08
N THR A 114 22.57 2.17 23.92
CA THR A 114 22.03 1.25 24.91
C THR A 114 20.87 0.45 24.33
N LYS A 115 20.61 -0.73 24.87
CA LYS A 115 19.43 -1.53 24.48
C LYS A 115 18.12 -0.72 24.58
N ARG A 116 17.98 0.12 25.61
CA ARG A 116 16.79 0.96 25.83
C ARG A 116 16.63 2.01 24.74
N LEU A 117 17.70 2.71 24.38
CA LEU A 117 17.65 3.70 23.30
C LEU A 117 17.29 3.07 21.95
N LEU A 118 17.91 1.92 21.63
CA LEU A 118 17.63 1.18 20.40
C LEU A 118 16.17 0.70 20.36
N GLN A 119 15.63 0.26 21.51
CA GLN A 119 14.23 -0.12 21.64
C GLN A 119 13.30 1.08 21.47
N GLU A 120 13.62 2.26 21.99
CA GLU A 120 12.80 3.47 21.77
C GLU A 120 12.78 3.93 20.31
N LEU A 121 13.87 3.74 19.56
CA LEU A 121 13.87 3.96 18.11
C LEU A 121 12.95 2.97 17.39
N LEU A 122 12.92 1.71 17.84
CA LEU A 122 12.01 0.71 17.30
C LEU A 122 10.54 1.04 17.65
N ASN A 123 10.27 1.45 18.88
CA ASN A 123 8.96 1.94 19.32
C ASN A 123 8.53 3.17 18.51
N MET A 124 9.46 4.06 18.15
CA MET A 124 9.19 5.17 17.23
C MET A 124 8.77 4.69 15.84
N ALA A 125 9.31 3.57 15.36
CA ALA A 125 8.96 3.02 14.05
C ALA A 125 7.57 2.41 13.99
N VAL A 126 7.14 1.74 15.07
CA VAL A 126 5.83 1.07 15.15
C VAL A 126 4.75 1.90 15.85
N GLU A 127 5.13 2.98 16.53
CA GLU A 127 4.28 3.84 17.37
C GLU A 127 3.54 3.11 18.50
N ALA A 128 4.11 2.00 18.94
CA ALA A 128 3.61 1.13 19.99
C ALA A 128 4.80 0.54 20.78
N ASP A 129 4.50 -0.14 21.89
CA ASP A 129 5.52 -0.92 22.59
C ASP A 129 5.80 -2.21 21.80
N HIS A 130 7.00 -2.30 21.23
CA HIS A 130 7.47 -3.46 20.47
C HIS A 130 7.43 -4.77 21.28
N ASN A 131 7.49 -4.71 22.61
CA ASN A 131 7.41 -5.92 23.44
C ASN A 131 5.99 -6.50 23.55
N SER A 132 4.98 -5.83 22.99
CA SER A 132 3.62 -6.34 22.99
C SER A 132 3.43 -7.46 21.95
N CYS A 133 2.58 -8.44 22.27
CA CYS A 133 2.47 -9.72 21.54
C CYS A 133 1.73 -9.62 20.18
N SER A 134 1.62 -8.42 19.60
CA SER A 134 0.88 -8.16 18.37
C SER A 134 1.81 -7.84 17.20
N VAL A 135 1.45 -8.32 16.01
CA VAL A 135 2.12 -7.90 14.77
C VAL A 135 1.88 -6.40 14.57
N HIS A 136 2.95 -5.61 14.64
CA HIS A 136 2.87 -4.17 14.48
C HIS A 136 3.10 -3.75 13.02
N CYS A 137 2.26 -2.85 12.53
CA CYS A 137 2.48 -2.17 11.25
C CYS A 137 3.53 -1.07 11.43
N ILE A 138 4.45 -0.95 10.47
CA ILE A 138 5.41 0.16 10.44
C ILE A 138 4.65 1.46 10.16
N GLN A 139 4.69 2.39 11.10
CA GLN A 139 4.07 3.71 11.00
C GLN A 139 5.10 4.80 10.67
N ASN A 140 6.37 4.55 10.97
CA ASN A 140 7.48 5.44 10.66
C ASN A 140 8.70 4.61 10.25
N GLU A 141 9.07 4.67 8.98
CA GLU A 141 10.12 3.85 8.40
C GLU A 141 11.53 4.34 8.73
N GLN A 142 11.70 5.62 9.05
CA GLN A 142 13.01 6.27 9.17
C GLN A 142 13.84 5.78 10.37
N PRO A 143 13.27 5.54 11.57
CA PRO A 143 14.02 4.97 12.69
C PRO A 143 14.61 3.59 12.39
N LEU A 144 13.97 2.78 11.55
CA LEU A 144 14.51 1.47 11.14
C LEU A 144 15.77 1.64 10.27
N LEU A 145 15.81 2.65 9.40
CA LEU A 145 16.99 2.97 8.60
C LEU A 145 18.16 3.42 9.48
N ILE A 146 17.87 4.21 10.53
CA ILE A 146 18.85 4.59 11.55
C ILE A 146 19.42 3.34 12.23
N LEU A 147 18.55 2.42 12.66
CA LEU A 147 18.98 1.18 13.31
C LEU A 147 19.90 0.35 12.40
N VAL A 148 19.54 0.14 11.13
CA VAL A 148 20.37 -0.59 10.16
C VAL A 148 21.73 0.07 9.96
N GLN A 149 21.75 1.40 9.84
CA GLN A 149 22.98 2.17 9.67
C GLN A 149 23.88 2.10 10.91
N TRP A 150 23.31 1.99 12.11
CA TRP A 150 24.07 1.99 13.36
C TRP A 150 24.68 0.63 13.72
N ILE A 151 24.19 -0.48 13.14
CA ILE A 151 24.62 -1.86 13.44
C ILE A 151 26.14 -2.04 13.51
N PRO A 152 26.96 -1.61 12.53
CA PRO A 152 28.40 -1.91 12.52
C PRO A 152 29.15 -1.34 13.72
N GLU A 153 28.61 -0.31 14.37
CA GLU A 153 29.23 0.39 15.49
C GLU A 153 28.70 -0.08 16.85
N LEU A 154 27.75 -1.03 16.87
CA LEU A 154 27.18 -1.51 18.14
C LEU A 154 28.17 -2.43 18.85
N THR A 155 28.49 -2.08 20.10
CA THR A 155 29.32 -2.88 21.01
C THR A 155 28.60 -3.04 22.35
N PRO A 156 28.43 -4.26 22.90
CA PRO A 156 28.97 -5.57 22.44
C PRO A 156 28.23 -6.13 21.21
N ARG A 157 28.81 -7.17 20.56
CA ARG A 157 28.25 -7.83 19.37
C ARG A 157 26.84 -8.39 19.59
N ASP A 158 26.48 -8.76 20.83
CA ASP A 158 25.11 -9.17 21.20
C ASP A 158 24.05 -8.11 20.84
N LEU A 159 24.39 -6.82 20.89
CA LEU A 159 23.48 -5.75 20.46
C LEU A 159 23.25 -5.76 18.94
N GLN A 160 24.26 -6.12 18.14
CA GLN A 160 24.10 -6.28 16.69
C GLN A 160 23.10 -7.39 16.37
N ILE A 161 23.25 -8.53 17.05
CA ILE A 161 22.35 -9.68 16.89
C ILE A 161 20.93 -9.27 17.27
N LEU A 162 20.75 -8.70 18.47
CA LEU A 162 19.44 -8.27 18.98
C LEU A 162 18.74 -7.28 18.04
N VAL A 163 19.44 -6.24 17.59
CA VAL A 163 18.85 -5.24 16.67
C VAL A 163 18.51 -5.86 15.32
N SER A 164 19.38 -6.73 14.79
CA SER A 164 19.11 -7.42 13.52
C SER A 164 17.91 -8.37 13.60
N GLU A 165 17.68 -9.02 14.74
CA GLU A 165 16.51 -9.87 14.98
C GLU A 165 15.22 -9.05 15.08
N TRP A 166 15.26 -7.91 15.77
CA TRP A 166 14.14 -6.97 15.81
C TRP A 166 13.77 -6.43 14.43
N LEU A 167 14.77 -6.02 13.64
CA LEU A 167 14.58 -5.57 12.27
C LEU A 167 13.99 -6.69 11.42
N LYS A 168 14.54 -7.91 11.51
CA LYS A 168 14.03 -9.08 10.80
C LYS A 168 12.56 -9.35 11.13
N SER A 169 12.23 -9.45 12.41
CA SER A 169 10.87 -9.72 12.88
C SER A 169 9.89 -8.63 12.44
N THR A 170 10.26 -7.36 12.61
CA THR A 170 9.38 -6.22 12.31
C THR A 170 9.16 -6.05 10.81
N CYS A 171 10.23 -6.10 10.01
CA CYS A 171 10.14 -5.85 8.57
C CYS A 171 9.48 -7.03 7.82
N ASP A 172 9.66 -8.26 8.28
CA ASP A 172 9.14 -9.48 7.62
C ASP A 172 7.76 -9.93 8.14
N SER A 173 7.16 -9.19 9.09
CA SER A 173 5.92 -9.63 9.74
C SER A 173 4.67 -9.57 8.84
N SER A 174 4.68 -8.75 7.78
CA SER A 174 3.57 -8.60 6.84
C SER A 174 4.03 -8.14 5.46
N LEU A 175 3.19 -8.29 4.43
CA LEU A 175 3.46 -7.71 3.11
C LEU A 175 3.56 -6.17 3.19
N GLN A 176 2.69 -5.53 3.96
CA GLN A 176 2.68 -4.08 4.12
C GLN A 176 4.01 -3.57 4.69
N ASN A 177 4.53 -4.21 5.74
CA ASN A 177 5.81 -3.80 6.33
C ASN A 177 6.97 -3.95 5.35
N ARG A 178 7.03 -5.07 4.63
CA ARG A 178 8.06 -5.28 3.59
C ARG A 178 7.97 -4.23 2.47
N MET A 179 6.76 -3.87 2.03
CA MET A 179 6.55 -2.81 1.03
C MET A 179 7.00 -1.44 1.55
N THR A 180 6.64 -1.09 2.79
CA THR A 180 7.10 0.15 3.44
C THR A 180 8.63 0.19 3.50
N CYS A 181 9.30 -0.89 3.90
CA CYS A 181 10.76 -0.98 3.93
C CYS A 181 11.40 -0.80 2.54
N VAL A 182 10.85 -1.45 1.51
CA VAL A 182 11.32 -1.31 0.13
C VAL A 182 11.19 0.14 -0.35
N GLN A 183 10.04 0.78 -0.10
CA GLN A 183 9.80 2.18 -0.49
C GLN A 183 10.73 3.14 0.27
N ALA A 184 11.05 2.83 1.52
CA ALA A 184 11.99 3.59 2.35
C ALA A 184 13.45 3.53 1.85
N GLY A 185 13.78 2.59 0.94
CA GLY A 185 15.16 2.36 0.49
C GLY A 185 15.97 1.46 1.42
N MET A 186 15.32 0.64 2.25
CA MET A 186 15.96 -0.28 3.21
C MET A 186 16.99 -1.20 2.56
N VAL A 187 16.74 -1.67 1.33
CA VAL A 187 17.66 -2.54 0.57
C VAL A 187 19.03 -1.87 0.42
N GLY A 188 19.07 -0.60 0.00
CA GLY A 188 20.31 0.17 -0.11
C GLY A 188 21.05 0.31 1.23
N HIS A 189 20.32 0.60 2.32
CA HIS A 189 20.91 0.69 3.67
C HIS A 189 21.51 -0.65 4.12
N ILE A 190 20.82 -1.76 3.90
CA ILE A 190 21.33 -3.11 4.21
C ILE A 190 22.63 -3.38 3.43
N LEU A 191 22.68 -3.04 2.15
CA LEU A 191 23.87 -3.24 1.32
C LEU A 191 25.06 -2.41 1.82
N VAL A 192 24.83 -1.16 2.22
CA VAL A 192 25.88 -0.32 2.84
C VAL A 192 26.36 -0.90 4.16
N THR A 193 25.45 -1.37 5.01
CA THR A 193 25.80 -2.01 6.29
C THR A 193 26.66 -3.26 6.08
N LEU A 194 26.27 -4.13 5.13
CA LEU A 194 27.00 -5.36 4.79
C LEU A 194 28.42 -5.12 4.26
N GLN A 195 28.77 -3.91 3.78
CA GLN A 195 30.15 -3.56 3.41
C GLN A 195 31.11 -3.57 4.59
N ASN A 196 30.61 -3.49 5.84
CA ASN A 196 31.41 -3.49 7.06
C ASN A 196 31.66 -4.91 7.59
N GLU A 197 31.93 -5.87 6.69
CA GLU A 197 32.01 -7.31 6.97
C GLU A 197 32.78 -7.66 8.26
N LYS A 198 33.94 -7.01 8.48
CA LYS A 198 34.84 -7.28 9.63
C LYS A 198 34.23 -6.89 10.98
N GLU A 199 33.40 -5.85 10.99
CA GLU A 199 32.78 -5.33 12.21
C GLU A 199 31.46 -6.03 12.55
N LEU A 200 30.88 -6.74 11.58
CA LEU A 200 29.61 -7.44 11.74
C LEU A 200 29.78 -8.81 12.38
N ASP A 201 28.86 -9.15 13.28
CA ASP A 201 28.65 -10.52 13.72
C ASP A 201 28.05 -11.39 12.59
N GLY A 202 28.45 -12.67 12.54
CA GLY A 202 27.98 -13.60 11.52
C GLY A 202 26.45 -13.78 11.53
N LYS A 203 25.83 -13.86 12.73
CA LYS A 203 24.39 -13.98 12.85
C LYS A 203 23.66 -12.70 12.45
N CYS A 204 24.26 -11.56 12.76
CA CYS A 204 23.76 -10.26 12.32
C CYS A 204 23.75 -10.18 10.78
N ALA A 205 24.85 -10.56 10.13
CA ALA A 205 24.95 -10.59 8.68
C ALA A 205 23.93 -11.56 8.04
N GLU A 206 23.71 -12.75 8.63
CA GLU A 206 22.65 -13.66 8.19
C GLU A 206 21.26 -13.03 8.23
N ASN A 207 20.91 -12.32 9.31
CA ASN A 207 19.63 -11.65 9.45
C ASN A 207 19.46 -10.51 8.42
N LEU A 208 20.53 -9.75 8.15
CA LEU A 208 20.54 -8.71 7.12
C LEU A 208 20.39 -9.30 5.70
N ILE A 209 21.04 -10.43 5.40
CA ILE A 209 20.89 -11.12 4.11
C ILE A 209 19.50 -11.75 3.97
N HIS A 210 18.89 -12.24 5.06
CA HIS A 210 17.48 -12.66 5.06
C HIS A 210 16.56 -11.48 4.72
N LEU A 211 16.77 -10.32 5.35
CA LEU A 211 16.02 -9.11 5.01
C LEU A 211 16.21 -8.72 3.55
N LEU A 212 17.44 -8.75 3.04
CA LEU A 212 17.73 -8.53 1.63
C LEU A 212 16.92 -9.48 0.74
N GLN A 213 16.80 -10.76 1.11
CA GLN A 213 15.98 -11.75 0.40
C GLN A 213 14.50 -11.37 0.36
N VAL A 214 13.87 -11.17 1.51
CA VAL A 214 12.42 -10.96 1.58
C VAL A 214 12.00 -9.60 0.98
N LEU A 215 12.87 -8.59 1.08
CA LEU A 215 12.64 -7.29 0.44
C LEU A 215 12.94 -7.34 -1.06
N GLY A 216 14.00 -8.04 -1.48
CA GLY A 216 14.36 -8.20 -2.89
C GLY A 216 13.39 -9.07 -3.69
N GLN A 217 12.67 -9.98 -3.03
CA GLN A 217 11.50 -10.67 -3.61
C GLN A 217 10.39 -9.67 -3.99
N LEU A 218 10.29 -8.55 -3.26
CA LEU A 218 9.35 -7.49 -3.58
C LEU A 218 9.91 -6.49 -4.58
N SER A 219 11.15 -6.04 -4.41
CA SER A 219 11.83 -5.16 -5.35
C SER A 219 13.33 -5.10 -5.09
N ILE A 220 14.14 -5.18 -6.15
CA ILE A 220 15.56 -4.81 -6.12
C ILE A 220 15.89 -3.94 -7.32
N ARG A 221 16.45 -2.75 -7.11
CA ARG A 221 16.78 -1.83 -8.21
C ARG A 221 18.05 -2.28 -8.95
N PRO A 222 18.24 -1.90 -10.23
CA PRO A 222 19.48 -2.18 -10.96
C PRO A 222 20.75 -1.71 -10.27
N THR A 223 20.70 -0.56 -9.60
CA THR A 223 21.83 -0.03 -8.82
C THR A 223 22.11 -0.89 -7.59
N GLU A 224 21.07 -1.31 -6.86
CA GLU A 224 21.18 -2.15 -5.66
C GLU A 224 21.73 -3.54 -6.00
N LEU A 225 21.23 -4.18 -7.06
CA LEU A 225 21.78 -5.46 -7.51
C LEU A 225 23.25 -5.32 -7.94
N LYS A 226 23.58 -4.24 -8.67
CA LYS A 226 24.97 -3.95 -9.04
C LYS A 226 25.86 -3.77 -7.82
N ASP A 227 25.39 -3.09 -6.78
CA ASP A 227 26.14 -2.87 -5.55
C ASP A 227 26.28 -4.15 -4.72
N LEU A 228 25.26 -5.03 -4.70
CA LEU A 228 25.36 -6.38 -4.13
C LEU A 228 26.42 -7.22 -4.85
N ILE A 229 26.47 -7.18 -6.18
CA ILE A 229 27.50 -7.91 -6.94
C ILE A 229 28.88 -7.32 -6.69
N LYS A 230 29.01 -5.99 -6.60
CA LYS A 230 30.29 -5.33 -6.27
C LYS A 230 30.78 -5.70 -4.88
N LEU A 231 29.89 -5.76 -3.89
CA LEU A 231 30.20 -6.16 -2.51
C LEU A 231 30.91 -7.53 -2.49
N LEU A 232 30.45 -8.45 -3.34
CA LEU A 232 30.93 -9.83 -3.38
C LEU A 232 32.15 -10.03 -4.29
N ARG A 233 32.74 -8.95 -4.82
CA ARG A 233 33.98 -9.05 -5.60
C ARG A 233 35.14 -9.29 -4.66
N VAL A 234 35.96 -10.26 -5.03
CA VAL A 234 37.17 -10.64 -4.30
C VAL A 234 38.32 -10.71 -5.30
N GLU A 235 39.55 -10.52 -4.82
CA GLU A 235 40.76 -10.78 -5.60
C GLU A 235 40.90 -12.29 -5.90
N GLU A 236 41.69 -12.64 -6.91
CA GLU A 236 41.77 -14.01 -7.44
C GLU A 236 42.09 -15.05 -6.35
N ASN A 237 41.37 -16.18 -6.38
CA ASN A 237 41.41 -17.33 -5.45
C ASN A 237 40.79 -17.16 -4.05
N CYS A 238 40.08 -16.06 -3.76
CA CYS A 238 39.33 -15.91 -2.51
C CYS A 238 37.81 -16.03 -2.74
N CYS A 239 37.07 -16.47 -1.71
CA CYS A 239 35.61 -16.46 -1.72
C CYS A 239 35.07 -15.53 -0.63
N HIS A 240 34.13 -14.67 -1.00
CA HIS A 240 33.48 -13.78 -0.04
C HIS A 240 32.64 -14.60 0.96
N PRO A 241 32.65 -14.32 2.28
CA PRO A 241 31.89 -15.09 3.27
C PRO A 241 30.39 -15.19 2.98
N TYR A 242 29.84 -14.11 2.42
CA TYR A 242 28.42 -14.04 2.04
C TYR A 242 28.07 -14.69 0.69
N ALA A 243 29.05 -15.12 -0.13
CA ALA A 243 28.79 -15.53 -1.52
C ALA A 243 27.74 -16.64 -1.63
N THR A 244 27.90 -17.71 -0.85
CA THR A 244 26.97 -18.86 -0.84
C THR A 244 25.57 -18.46 -0.38
N GLN A 245 25.46 -17.64 0.66
CA GLN A 245 24.17 -17.15 1.16
C GLN A 245 23.49 -16.26 0.13
N VAL A 246 24.23 -15.33 -0.49
CA VAL A 246 23.67 -14.41 -1.50
C VAL A 246 23.23 -15.16 -2.75
N ILE A 247 23.95 -16.17 -3.22
CA ILE A 247 23.51 -16.97 -4.38
C ILE A 247 22.17 -17.65 -4.10
N ARG A 248 21.98 -18.19 -2.88
CA ARG A 248 20.71 -18.79 -2.45
C ARG A 248 19.63 -17.73 -2.36
N THR A 249 19.96 -16.55 -1.83
CA THR A 249 19.06 -15.40 -1.74
C THR A 249 18.61 -14.92 -3.12
N LEU A 250 19.50 -14.74 -4.09
CA LEU A 250 19.14 -14.36 -5.47
C LEU A 250 18.26 -15.43 -6.14
N SER A 251 18.55 -16.71 -5.91
CA SER A 251 17.71 -17.81 -6.38
C SER A 251 16.31 -17.75 -5.74
N ALA A 252 16.22 -17.52 -4.43
CA ALA A 252 14.95 -17.38 -3.71
C ALA A 252 14.17 -16.13 -4.11
N MET A 253 14.85 -15.02 -4.47
CA MET A 253 14.20 -13.84 -5.06
C MET A 253 13.59 -14.14 -6.44
N ALA A 254 14.24 -15.00 -7.22
CA ALA A 254 13.80 -15.36 -8.56
C ALA A 254 12.68 -16.42 -8.59
N LYS A 255 12.44 -17.13 -7.48
CA LYS A 255 11.32 -18.07 -7.37
C LYS A 255 10.01 -17.27 -7.28
N LYS A 256 9.09 -17.55 -8.21
CA LYS A 256 7.71 -17.03 -8.14
C LYS A 256 6.91 -17.92 -7.20
N ASP A 257 7.11 -17.74 -5.90
CA ASP A 257 6.29 -18.39 -4.88
C ASP A 257 5.19 -17.39 -4.44
N GLY A 258 3.94 -17.63 -4.83
CA GLY A 258 2.77 -16.81 -4.45
C GLY A 258 1.90 -16.34 -5.62
N SER A 259 0.82 -15.62 -5.28
CA SER A 259 -0.10 -15.03 -6.26
C SER A 259 0.57 -13.94 -7.10
N GLU A 260 0.07 -13.74 -8.32
CA GLU A 260 0.58 -12.67 -9.18
C GLU A 260 0.38 -11.29 -8.52
N ARG A 261 1.43 -10.48 -8.54
CA ARG A 261 1.46 -9.15 -7.95
C ARG A 261 1.68 -8.11 -9.03
N ALA A 262 0.99 -6.98 -8.93
CA ALA A 262 1.30 -5.83 -9.76
C ALA A 262 2.67 -5.25 -9.35
N LEU A 263 3.61 -5.24 -10.27
CA LEU A 263 4.91 -4.58 -10.10
C LEU A 263 4.76 -3.06 -10.06
N GLN A 264 3.66 -2.56 -10.60
CA GLN A 264 3.37 -1.14 -10.68
C GLN A 264 1.93 -0.89 -10.28
N CYS A 265 1.74 0.08 -9.39
CA CYS A 265 0.43 0.43 -8.88
C CYS A 265 0.34 1.90 -8.48
N PHE A 266 -0.89 2.38 -8.38
CA PHE A 266 -1.26 3.57 -7.65
C PHE A 266 -1.43 3.17 -6.18
N ASP A 267 -0.63 3.75 -5.30
CA ASP A 267 -0.85 3.69 -3.86
C ASP A 267 -1.89 4.75 -3.48
N LEU A 268 -3.05 4.24 -3.08
CA LEU A 268 -4.23 5.01 -2.66
C LEU A 268 -4.52 4.76 -1.17
N THR A 269 -3.51 4.38 -0.40
CA THR A 269 -3.61 4.18 1.05
C THR A 269 -4.00 5.46 1.81
N PRO A 270 -3.47 6.66 1.50
CA PRO A 270 -3.84 7.87 2.22
C PRO A 270 -5.32 8.25 2.00
N SER A 271 -5.97 8.80 3.04
CA SER A 271 -7.43 8.96 3.14
C SER A 271 -8.12 9.82 2.07
N MET A 272 -7.38 10.63 1.30
CA MET A 272 -7.88 11.47 0.20
C MET A 272 -7.20 11.19 -1.16
N SER A 273 -6.60 10.00 -1.31
CA SER A 273 -5.91 9.57 -2.52
C SER A 273 -6.86 8.95 -3.54
N GLY A 274 -6.73 9.35 -4.79
CA GLY A 274 -7.47 8.77 -5.91
C GLY A 274 -7.02 9.35 -7.23
N ILE A 275 -7.71 8.97 -8.29
CA ILE A 275 -7.56 9.56 -9.62
C ILE A 275 -8.84 10.32 -9.94
N MET A 276 -8.74 11.64 -9.98
CA MET A 276 -9.83 12.51 -10.42
C MET A 276 -9.86 12.54 -11.94
N VAL A 277 -11.01 12.21 -12.54
CA VAL A 277 -11.21 12.20 -13.98
C VAL A 277 -11.93 13.49 -14.40
N PRO A 278 -11.52 14.14 -15.51
CA PRO A 278 -12.22 15.31 -16.03
C PRO A 278 -13.70 15.05 -16.35
N THR A 279 -14.48 16.13 -16.43
CA THR A 279 -15.91 16.04 -16.77
C THR A 279 -16.11 15.35 -18.12
N MET A 280 -16.90 14.28 -18.12
CA MET A 280 -17.31 13.59 -19.33
C MET A 280 -18.62 14.18 -19.83
N GLN A 281 -18.56 14.96 -20.91
CA GLN A 281 -19.72 15.70 -21.44
C GLN A 281 -20.85 14.77 -21.90
N LYS A 282 -20.50 13.65 -22.52
CA LYS A 282 -21.43 12.62 -22.97
C LYS A 282 -20.77 11.25 -22.83
N TRP A 283 -21.53 10.27 -22.32
CA TRP A 283 -21.08 8.88 -22.30
C TRP A 283 -21.18 8.29 -23.72
N PRO A 284 -20.09 7.78 -24.31
CA PRO A 284 -20.05 7.43 -25.73
C PRO A 284 -20.72 6.09 -26.08
N GLY A 285 -21.09 5.28 -25.08
CA GLY A 285 -21.70 3.96 -25.30
C GLY A 285 -22.96 3.71 -24.46
N THR A 286 -23.39 2.45 -24.41
CA THR A 286 -24.62 2.05 -23.70
C THR A 286 -24.37 1.29 -22.41
N GLY A 287 -23.12 0.92 -22.13
CA GLY A 287 -22.74 0.15 -20.95
C GLY A 287 -21.59 0.80 -20.19
N LEU A 288 -21.20 0.15 -19.10
CA LEU A 288 -20.00 0.47 -18.35
C LEU A 288 -19.36 -0.85 -17.95
N ALA A 289 -18.10 -1.08 -18.33
CA ALA A 289 -17.31 -2.15 -17.73
C ALA A 289 -16.08 -1.57 -17.06
N PHE A 290 -15.86 -1.94 -15.81
CA PHE A 290 -14.65 -1.61 -15.05
C PHE A 290 -13.80 -2.87 -14.94
N HIS A 291 -12.50 -2.76 -15.21
CA HIS A 291 -11.50 -3.80 -15.00
C HIS A 291 -10.28 -3.21 -14.29
N ALA A 292 -9.89 -3.79 -13.16
CA ALA A 292 -8.64 -3.47 -12.50
C ALA A 292 -8.15 -4.62 -11.60
N TRP A 293 -6.85 -4.63 -11.34
CA TRP A 293 -6.25 -5.39 -10.25
C TRP A 293 -6.13 -4.50 -9.01
N LEU A 294 -6.42 -5.03 -7.83
CA LEU A 294 -6.33 -4.29 -6.57
C LEU A 294 -5.84 -5.16 -5.41
N CYS A 295 -5.27 -4.53 -4.40
CA CYS A 295 -4.81 -5.16 -3.17
C CYS A 295 -5.17 -4.25 -1.99
N LEU A 296 -6.09 -4.70 -1.12
CA LEU A 296 -6.50 -3.94 0.05
C LEU A 296 -5.76 -4.41 1.30
N ASN A 297 -5.37 -3.46 2.13
CA ASN A 297 -4.66 -3.75 3.36
C ASN A 297 -5.62 -4.32 4.42
N GLN A 298 -5.11 -5.22 5.27
CA GLN A 298 -5.85 -5.73 6.40
C GLN A 298 -6.16 -4.59 7.38
N THR A 299 -7.44 -4.41 7.73
CA THR A 299 -7.87 -3.35 8.66
C THR A 299 -7.54 -3.78 10.09
N VAL A 300 -6.77 -2.97 10.82
CA VAL A 300 -6.49 -3.19 12.25
C VAL A 300 -7.71 -2.75 13.08
N MET A 301 -8.11 -3.56 14.05
CA MET A 301 -9.35 -3.50 14.85
C MET A 301 -9.63 -2.20 15.66
N ASP A 302 -8.85 -1.13 15.51
CA ASP A 302 -9.00 0.08 16.34
C ASP A 302 -10.10 1.06 15.82
N GLU A 303 -10.88 0.64 14.82
CA GLU A 303 -11.93 1.48 14.22
C GLU A 303 -13.25 1.50 14.99
N LEU A 304 -13.36 0.86 16.16
CA LEU A 304 -14.59 0.90 16.98
C LEU A 304 -15.00 2.31 17.43
N LEU A 305 -14.09 3.29 17.34
CA LEU A 305 -14.32 4.69 17.70
C LEU A 305 -14.56 5.62 16.50
N VAL A 306 -14.33 5.16 15.27
CA VAL A 306 -14.50 5.95 14.05
C VAL A 306 -15.72 5.40 13.32
N GLY A 307 -16.70 6.25 13.05
CA GLY A 307 -17.96 5.83 12.39
C GLY A 307 -17.72 5.01 11.12
N ARG A 308 -18.74 4.23 10.70
CA ARG A 308 -18.68 3.37 9.52
C ARG A 308 -18.07 4.11 8.32
N LYS A 309 -17.17 3.46 7.59
CA LYS A 309 -16.54 3.97 6.36
C LYS A 309 -16.79 3.03 5.19
N ARG A 310 -16.76 3.58 3.98
CA ARG A 310 -16.73 2.82 2.72
C ARG A 310 -15.56 3.26 1.83
N LYS A 311 -14.70 2.31 1.48
CA LYS A 311 -13.46 2.50 0.71
C LYS A 311 -13.79 2.50 -0.79
N GLN A 312 -13.68 3.65 -1.44
CA GLN A 312 -14.23 3.82 -2.79
C GLN A 312 -13.34 3.16 -3.85
N LEU A 313 -13.93 2.34 -4.73
CA LEU A 313 -13.25 1.78 -5.91
C LEU A 313 -13.42 2.68 -7.14
N TYR A 314 -14.65 3.11 -7.41
CA TYR A 314 -14.94 4.16 -8.38
C TYR A 314 -16.23 4.91 -8.04
N SER A 315 -16.35 6.15 -8.50
CA SER A 315 -17.53 6.99 -8.36
C SER A 315 -17.70 7.84 -9.62
N PHE A 316 -18.76 7.60 -10.40
CA PHE A 316 -19.08 8.34 -11.63
C PHE A 316 -20.48 8.93 -11.52
N PHE A 317 -20.56 10.23 -11.25
CA PHE A 317 -21.82 10.92 -11.00
C PHE A 317 -22.01 12.13 -11.90
N ALA A 318 -23.24 12.29 -12.37
CA ALA A 318 -23.74 13.52 -12.97
C ALA A 318 -24.06 14.56 -11.89
N ALA A 319 -24.16 15.83 -12.31
CA ALA A 319 -24.55 16.93 -11.43
C ALA A 319 -25.95 16.72 -10.79
N SER A 320 -26.79 15.89 -11.40
CA SER A 320 -28.11 15.51 -10.88
C SER A 320 -28.06 14.56 -9.66
N GLY A 321 -26.87 14.08 -9.28
CA GLY A 321 -26.70 13.08 -8.22
C GLY A 321 -26.98 11.64 -8.68
N THR A 322 -27.25 11.42 -9.97
CA THR A 322 -27.38 10.08 -10.55
C THR A 322 -26.03 9.56 -11.04
N GLY A 323 -25.79 8.25 -10.97
CA GLY A 323 -24.47 7.71 -11.30
C GLY A 323 -24.24 6.26 -10.91
N PHE A 324 -22.99 5.84 -11.10
CA PHE A 324 -22.47 4.52 -10.75
C PHE A 324 -21.45 4.64 -9.63
N GLU A 325 -21.44 3.66 -8.74
CA GLU A 325 -20.49 3.59 -7.64
C GLU A 325 -20.12 2.14 -7.36
N ALA A 326 -18.90 1.91 -6.90
CA ALA A 326 -18.50 0.65 -6.28
C ALA A 326 -17.50 0.94 -5.17
N PHE A 327 -17.58 0.15 -4.09
CA PHE A 327 -16.79 0.36 -2.89
C PHE A 327 -16.63 -0.92 -2.09
N PHE A 328 -15.69 -0.89 -1.14
CA PHE A 328 -15.51 -1.93 -0.14
C PHE A 328 -15.97 -1.42 1.22
N THR A 329 -16.64 -2.26 1.99
CA THR A 329 -16.90 -2.00 3.40
C THR A 329 -15.61 -2.09 4.21
N THR A 330 -15.63 -1.66 5.48
CA THR A 330 -14.48 -1.76 6.39
C THR A 330 -13.90 -3.18 6.50
N ASP A 331 -14.77 -4.19 6.48
CA ASP A 331 -14.43 -5.61 6.50
C ASP A 331 -14.06 -6.19 5.13
N GLY A 332 -13.98 -5.36 4.08
CA GLY A 332 -13.47 -5.76 2.77
C GLY A 332 -14.49 -6.41 1.83
N MET A 333 -15.80 -6.36 2.13
CA MET A 333 -16.84 -6.85 1.23
C MET A 333 -17.07 -5.85 0.08
N LEU A 334 -17.11 -6.35 -1.16
CA LEU A 334 -17.42 -5.53 -2.34
C LEU A 334 -18.92 -5.22 -2.44
N VAL A 335 -19.25 -3.95 -2.68
CA VAL A 335 -20.61 -3.48 -2.96
C VAL A 335 -20.61 -2.66 -4.25
N VAL A 336 -21.52 -3.00 -5.17
CA VAL A 336 -21.74 -2.27 -6.42
C VAL A 336 -23.09 -1.57 -6.35
N ALA A 337 -23.12 -0.28 -6.69
CA ALA A 337 -24.29 0.54 -6.55
C ALA A 337 -24.61 1.37 -7.78
N VAL A 338 -25.90 1.66 -7.94
CA VAL A 338 -26.42 2.62 -8.91
C VAL A 338 -27.32 3.60 -8.18
N CYS A 339 -27.03 4.89 -8.36
CA CYS A 339 -27.80 5.99 -7.80
C CYS A 339 -28.70 6.59 -8.88
N THR A 340 -29.99 6.66 -8.58
CA THR A 340 -30.99 7.39 -9.35
C THR A 340 -31.45 8.62 -8.56
N LYS A 341 -32.37 9.41 -9.12
CA LYS A 341 -32.89 10.61 -8.44
C LYS A 341 -33.63 10.30 -7.13
N LYS A 342 -34.15 9.08 -6.96
CA LYS A 342 -34.99 8.69 -5.81
C LYS A 342 -34.43 7.53 -5.01
N GLU A 343 -33.75 6.62 -5.70
CA GLU A 343 -33.31 5.35 -5.12
C GLU A 343 -31.81 5.14 -5.31
N TYR A 344 -31.21 4.54 -4.30
CA TYR A 344 -29.87 4.01 -4.31
C TYR A 344 -29.96 2.48 -4.21
N MET A 345 -29.62 1.81 -5.30
CA MET A 345 -29.72 0.35 -5.42
C MET A 345 -28.33 -0.26 -5.29
N THR A 346 -28.20 -1.31 -4.49
CA THR A 346 -26.92 -1.96 -4.18
C THR A 346 -26.99 -3.47 -4.37
N VAL A 347 -25.85 -4.04 -4.76
CA VAL A 347 -25.60 -5.48 -4.85
C VAL A 347 -24.31 -5.75 -4.09
N ALA A 348 -24.41 -6.52 -3.01
CA ALA A 348 -23.26 -6.90 -2.19
C ALA A 348 -22.73 -8.28 -2.57
N LEU A 349 -21.43 -8.48 -2.36
CA LEU A 349 -20.73 -9.74 -2.55
C LEU A 349 -20.14 -10.24 -1.21
N PRO A 350 -20.99 -10.73 -0.27
CA PRO A 350 -20.56 -11.12 1.07
C PRO A 350 -19.69 -12.38 1.10
N GLU A 351 -19.62 -13.14 -0.01
CA GLU A 351 -18.90 -14.40 -0.08
C GLU A 351 -17.38 -14.21 -0.20
N ILE A 352 -16.90 -12.99 -0.46
CA ILE A 352 -15.48 -12.67 -0.67
C ILE A 352 -15.11 -11.38 0.07
N HIS A 353 -14.04 -11.46 0.86
CA HIS A 353 -13.43 -10.31 1.54
C HIS A 353 -12.07 -10.02 0.92
N PHE A 354 -11.86 -8.78 0.48
CA PHE A 354 -10.68 -8.36 -0.29
C PHE A 354 -9.54 -7.75 0.56
N ASN A 355 -9.71 -7.69 1.89
CA ASN A 355 -8.75 -7.12 2.83
C ASN A 355 -7.75 -8.16 3.39
N ASP A 356 -7.41 -9.16 2.57
CA ASP A 356 -6.48 -10.23 2.89
C ASP A 356 -5.02 -9.90 2.49
N SER A 357 -4.77 -8.67 2.01
CA SER A 357 -3.48 -8.21 1.49
C SER A 357 -2.99 -9.00 0.26
N MET A 358 -3.90 -9.60 -0.50
CA MET A 358 -3.62 -10.27 -1.76
C MET A 358 -4.10 -9.42 -2.95
N TRP A 359 -3.50 -9.67 -4.12
CA TRP A 359 -3.92 -9.04 -5.37
C TRP A 359 -5.09 -9.81 -5.98
N HIS A 360 -6.18 -9.11 -6.25
CA HIS A 360 -7.37 -9.63 -6.91
C HIS A 360 -7.68 -8.86 -8.18
N CYS A 361 -8.17 -9.57 -9.19
CA CYS A 361 -8.75 -8.98 -10.38
C CYS A 361 -10.25 -8.79 -10.17
N VAL A 362 -10.75 -7.56 -10.35
CA VAL A 362 -12.17 -7.24 -10.21
C VAL A 362 -12.68 -6.67 -11.51
N ASP A 363 -13.75 -7.28 -12.02
CA ASP A 363 -14.50 -6.77 -13.17
C ASP A 363 -15.96 -6.53 -12.80
N ILE A 364 -16.45 -5.33 -13.10
CA ILE A 364 -17.85 -4.94 -12.86
C ILE A 364 -18.44 -4.50 -14.19
N VAL A 365 -19.36 -5.28 -14.73
CA VAL A 365 -19.94 -5.09 -16.07
C VAL A 365 -21.42 -4.74 -15.96
N HIS A 366 -21.74 -3.48 -16.24
CA HIS A 366 -23.08 -2.93 -16.36
C HIS A 366 -23.57 -3.13 -17.81
N VAL A 367 -24.41 -4.14 -17.99
CA VAL A 367 -25.08 -4.50 -19.25
C VAL A 367 -26.44 -3.81 -19.39
N ALA A 368 -26.58 -2.91 -20.36
CA ALA A 368 -27.86 -2.28 -20.64
C ALA A 368 -28.83 -3.24 -21.37
N GLY A 369 -30.09 -3.18 -20.98
CA GLY A 369 -31.17 -3.96 -21.57
C GLY A 369 -31.47 -3.54 -23.01
N ARG A 370 -31.64 -4.52 -23.90
CA ARG A 370 -32.10 -4.26 -25.27
C ARG A 370 -33.59 -3.93 -25.27
N ARG A 371 -33.94 -2.72 -25.71
CA ARG A 371 -35.35 -2.30 -25.83
C ARG A 371 -36.11 -3.21 -26.80
N PRO A 372 -37.42 -3.48 -26.58
CA PRO A 372 -38.28 -2.89 -25.56
C PRO A 372 -38.40 -3.68 -24.24
N PHE A 373 -37.92 -4.92 -24.15
CA PHE A 373 -38.15 -5.80 -22.97
C PHE A 373 -36.90 -6.13 -22.15
N GLY A 374 -35.71 -5.72 -22.61
CA GLY A 374 -34.46 -6.01 -21.93
C GLY A 374 -34.33 -5.25 -20.61
N GLN A 375 -33.94 -5.98 -19.57
CA GLN A 375 -33.61 -5.43 -18.27
C GLN A 375 -32.11 -5.09 -18.19
N ASN A 376 -31.78 -4.07 -17.41
CA ASN A 376 -30.40 -3.70 -17.12
C ASN A 376 -29.83 -4.64 -16.04
N MET A 377 -28.66 -5.20 -16.29
CA MET A 377 -28.01 -6.19 -15.43
C MET A 377 -26.61 -5.73 -15.05
N VAL A 378 -26.15 -6.12 -13.86
CA VAL A 378 -24.76 -6.02 -13.44
C VAL A 378 -24.18 -7.42 -13.28
N HIS A 379 -23.01 -7.65 -13.85
CA HIS A 379 -22.22 -8.86 -13.66
C HIS A 379 -20.96 -8.51 -12.89
N ILE A 380 -20.72 -9.19 -11.78
CA ILE A 380 -19.53 -9.00 -10.94
C ILE A 380 -18.65 -10.23 -11.08
N TYR A 381 -17.41 -10.02 -11.52
CA TYR A 381 -16.39 -11.05 -11.62
C TYR A 381 -15.26 -10.78 -10.63
N THR A 382 -14.69 -11.86 -10.12
CA THR A 382 -13.50 -11.83 -9.28
C THR A 382 -12.56 -12.93 -9.74
N ASP A 383 -11.32 -12.56 -10.03
CA ASP A 383 -10.27 -13.45 -10.52
C ASP A 383 -10.71 -14.24 -11.77
N GLY A 384 -11.32 -13.50 -12.71
CA GLY A 384 -11.84 -14.05 -13.97
C GLY A 384 -13.10 -14.90 -13.86
N GLN A 385 -13.65 -15.11 -12.65
CA GLN A 385 -14.83 -15.93 -12.41
C GLN A 385 -16.07 -15.08 -12.12
N LEU A 386 -17.19 -15.40 -12.76
CA LEU A 386 -18.48 -14.74 -12.50
C LEU A 386 -18.97 -15.11 -11.09
N ARG A 387 -19.10 -14.11 -10.22
CA ARG A 387 -19.54 -14.27 -8.83
C ARG A 387 -21.01 -13.93 -8.63
N LYS A 388 -21.48 -12.84 -9.24
CA LYS A 388 -22.85 -12.34 -9.03
C LYS A 388 -23.45 -11.78 -10.32
N VAL A 389 -24.75 -12.03 -10.52
CA VAL A 389 -25.57 -11.36 -11.54
C VAL A 389 -26.80 -10.79 -10.86
N ALA A 390 -27.09 -9.51 -11.09
CA ALA A 390 -28.23 -8.84 -10.47
C ALA A 390 -28.81 -7.75 -11.37
N GLN A 391 -30.08 -7.40 -11.15
CA GLN A 391 -30.77 -6.38 -11.92
C GLN A 391 -30.58 -4.99 -11.27
N LEU A 392 -30.02 -4.01 -11.99
CA LEU A 392 -29.87 -2.64 -11.51
C LEU A 392 -30.43 -1.64 -12.52
N ARG A 393 -31.18 -0.62 -12.08
CA ARG A 393 -31.72 0.38 -13.01
C ARG A 393 -30.69 1.46 -13.30
N PHE A 394 -30.08 1.41 -14.48
CA PHE A 394 -29.02 2.34 -14.88
C PHE A 394 -29.48 3.81 -14.86
N PRO A 395 -28.57 4.74 -14.50
CA PRO A 395 -28.82 6.16 -14.63
C PRO A 395 -28.87 6.56 -16.11
N SER A 396 -29.32 7.79 -16.36
CA SER A 396 -29.29 8.36 -17.71
C SER A 396 -27.84 8.61 -18.13
N LEU A 397 -27.40 7.97 -19.21
CA LEU A 397 -26.07 8.18 -19.81
C LEU A 397 -26.00 9.42 -20.73
N ASN A 398 -27.12 10.13 -20.90
CA ASN A 398 -27.20 11.35 -21.71
C ASN A 398 -26.78 12.61 -20.95
N GLU A 399 -26.66 12.53 -19.62
CA GLU A 399 -26.21 13.64 -18.79
C GLU A 399 -24.68 13.68 -18.73
N SER A 400 -24.12 14.88 -18.49
CA SER A 400 -22.69 15.04 -18.29
C SER A 400 -22.29 14.54 -16.90
N PHE A 401 -21.24 13.73 -16.85
CA PHE A 401 -20.68 13.21 -15.61
C PHE A 401 -19.59 14.16 -15.11
N THR A 402 -19.91 14.92 -14.08
CA THR A 402 -19.08 16.03 -13.57
C THR A 402 -18.26 15.67 -12.34
N SER A 403 -18.60 14.56 -11.67
CA SER A 403 -17.89 14.07 -10.47
C SER A 403 -17.44 12.63 -10.72
N CYS A 404 -16.23 12.48 -11.27
CA CYS A 404 -15.69 11.21 -11.72
C CYS A 404 -14.37 10.92 -11.03
N CYS A 405 -14.32 9.83 -10.27
CA CYS A 405 -13.18 9.48 -9.44
C CYS A 405 -12.95 7.97 -9.47
N ILE A 406 -11.68 7.57 -9.43
CA ILE A 406 -11.26 6.18 -9.26
C ILE A 406 -10.46 6.11 -7.97
N GLY A 407 -10.79 5.14 -7.11
CA GLY A 407 -10.15 4.94 -5.82
C GLY A 407 -10.46 6.00 -4.75
N SER A 408 -11.40 6.91 -5.01
CA SER A 408 -11.83 7.97 -4.09
C SER A 408 -13.27 8.39 -4.40
N ALA A 409 -13.96 9.03 -3.45
CA ALA A 409 -15.23 9.72 -3.72
C ALA A 409 -15.05 11.13 -4.31
N GLY A 410 -13.81 11.65 -4.33
CA GLY A 410 -13.55 13.04 -4.65
C GLY A 410 -14.13 14.01 -3.62
N ASN A 411 -14.05 15.31 -3.91
CA ASN A 411 -14.63 16.35 -3.06
C ASN A 411 -16.15 16.46 -3.30
N ARG A 412 -16.92 15.46 -2.91
CA ARG A 412 -18.38 15.63 -2.81
C ARG A 412 -18.66 16.52 -1.61
N THR A 413 -19.19 17.71 -1.85
CA THR A 413 -19.78 18.53 -0.79
C THR A 413 -21.05 17.82 -0.34
N THR A 414 -20.94 16.92 0.64
CA THR A 414 -22.10 16.28 1.24
C THR A 414 -22.96 17.38 1.84
N THR A 415 -24.15 17.64 1.28
CA THR A 415 -25.16 18.46 1.96
C THR A 415 -25.76 17.62 3.08
N THR A 416 -24.99 17.41 4.15
CA THR A 416 -25.54 16.95 5.42
C THR A 416 -26.36 18.10 5.99
N VAL A 417 -27.68 17.98 6.01
CA VAL A 417 -28.53 18.82 6.85
C VAL A 417 -28.25 18.41 8.30
N LEU A 418 -27.20 18.98 8.88
CA LEU A 418 -26.94 18.92 10.32
C LEU A 418 -27.80 20.01 10.96
N THR A 419 -28.94 19.63 11.54
CA THR A 419 -29.64 20.50 12.50
C THR A 419 -28.84 20.51 13.80
N SER A 420 -27.98 21.52 13.99
CA SER A 420 -27.36 21.81 15.29
C SER A 420 -28.39 22.44 16.24
N PRO A 421 -28.49 22.04 17.52
CA PRO A 421 -29.34 22.70 18.50
C PRO A 421 -28.61 23.93 19.07
N ASN A 422 -28.80 25.10 18.45
CA ASN A 422 -28.33 26.36 19.04
C ASN A 422 -29.34 26.87 20.07
N HIS A 423 -28.94 26.79 21.34
CA HIS A 423 -29.52 27.58 22.42
C HIS A 423 -28.96 29.02 22.35
N THR A 424 -29.83 30.01 22.16
CA THR A 424 -29.90 31.28 22.93
C THR A 424 -31.00 32.20 22.36
N PRO A 425 -31.61 33.07 23.18
CA PRO A 425 -32.96 33.56 22.93
C PRO A 425 -33.00 34.97 22.30
N ASP A 426 -34.07 35.18 21.53
CA ASP A 426 -35.03 36.30 21.65
C ASP A 426 -35.13 37.37 20.54
N LEU A 427 -36.41 37.66 20.27
CA LEU A 427 -37.06 38.88 19.75
C LEU A 427 -37.26 39.13 18.23
N THR A 428 -38.53 38.95 17.85
CA THR A 428 -39.34 39.63 16.79
C THR A 428 -39.20 39.15 15.34
N PHE A 429 -40.22 39.06 14.47
CA PHE A 429 -41.63 39.52 14.43
C PHE A 429 -42.46 38.47 13.65
N ALA A 430 -43.76 38.37 13.93
CA ALA A 430 -44.68 37.38 13.36
C ALA A 430 -45.15 37.70 11.92
N SER A 431 -45.43 36.67 11.12
CA SER A 431 -46.49 36.69 10.10
C SER A 431 -47.03 35.28 9.77
N HIS A 432 -48.14 34.94 10.43
CA HIS A 432 -49.27 34.07 10.06
C HIS A 432 -49.09 32.75 9.27
N SER A 433 -49.20 31.65 10.02
CA SER A 433 -50.15 30.53 9.88
C SER A 433 -50.74 30.14 8.50
N ALA A 434 -50.48 28.90 8.09
CA ALA A 434 -51.49 28.01 7.52
C ALA A 434 -51.43 26.65 8.23
N LEU A 435 -52.52 26.29 8.91
CA LEU A 435 -52.74 25.03 9.60
C LEU A 435 -52.85 23.87 8.60
N SER A 436 -52.15 22.76 8.83
CA SER A 436 -52.49 21.43 8.30
C SER A 436 -51.88 20.38 9.24
N ARG A 437 -52.63 20.03 10.30
CA ARG A 437 -53.37 18.77 10.45
C ARG A 437 -52.44 17.55 10.44
N SER A 438 -52.13 17.09 11.66
CA SER A 438 -51.68 15.74 11.98
C SER A 438 -52.52 14.71 11.24
N GLN A 439 -51.90 13.78 10.50
CA GLN A 439 -52.47 12.45 10.28
C GLN A 439 -51.38 11.37 10.26
N SER A 440 -51.81 10.26 10.84
CA SER A 440 -51.15 9.04 11.26
C SER A 440 -50.54 8.19 10.14
N PHE A 441 -49.59 7.34 10.58
CA PHE A 441 -49.07 6.16 9.89
C PHE A 441 -50.16 5.32 9.20
N PRO A 442 -49.96 4.87 7.94
CA PRO A 442 -50.62 3.69 7.43
C PRO A 442 -49.73 2.46 7.62
N ALA A 443 -50.31 1.43 8.23
CA ALA A 443 -49.79 0.07 8.25
C ALA A 443 -49.71 -0.50 6.84
N THR A 444 -48.57 -1.07 6.47
CA THR A 444 -48.37 -1.85 5.25
C THR A 444 -49.16 -3.16 5.30
N ALA A 445 -50.09 -3.34 4.37
CA ALA A 445 -50.69 -4.63 4.04
C ALA A 445 -49.80 -5.37 3.03
N PRO A 446 -49.64 -6.71 3.12
CA PRO A 446 -48.86 -7.47 2.15
C PRO A 446 -49.67 -7.69 0.87
N VAL A 447 -49.09 -7.33 -0.28
CA VAL A 447 -49.61 -7.75 -1.59
C VAL A 447 -48.99 -9.12 -1.91
N HIS A 448 -49.79 -10.18 -1.75
CA HIS A 448 -49.53 -11.47 -2.39
C HIS A 448 -49.92 -11.38 -3.87
N GLY A 449 -48.95 -11.54 -4.76
CA GLY A 449 -49.17 -11.86 -6.18
C GLY A 449 -48.59 -13.23 -6.47
N TRP A 450 -49.46 -14.22 -6.72
CA TRP A 450 -49.09 -15.55 -7.18
C TRP A 450 -48.65 -15.52 -8.65
N GLY A 451 -47.46 -16.08 -8.93
CA GLY A 451 -46.94 -16.27 -10.28
C GLY A 451 -45.69 -17.14 -10.28
N GLN A 452 -45.90 -18.46 -10.30
CA GLN A 452 -45.01 -19.55 -10.70
C GLN A 452 -43.53 -19.55 -10.24
N SER A 453 -43.28 -20.48 -9.34
CA SER A 453 -41.99 -20.94 -8.82
C SER A 453 -41.08 -21.51 -9.91
N SER A 454 -40.03 -20.78 -10.24
CA SER A 454 -38.72 -21.35 -10.57
C SER A 454 -37.85 -21.25 -9.32
N ALA A 455 -37.17 -22.34 -8.93
CA ALA A 455 -36.17 -22.28 -7.87
C ALA A 455 -35.18 -21.14 -8.16
N PRO A 456 -34.90 -20.22 -7.23
CA PRO A 456 -33.97 -19.14 -7.48
C PRO A 456 -32.61 -19.75 -7.80
N ASN A 457 -32.06 -19.39 -8.96
CA ASN A 457 -30.68 -19.72 -9.27
C ASN A 457 -29.83 -19.11 -8.14
N PRO A 458 -28.94 -19.87 -7.47
CA PRO A 458 -28.15 -19.34 -6.34
C PRO A 458 -27.23 -18.16 -6.71
N ARG A 459 -27.18 -17.78 -8.00
CA ARG A 459 -26.41 -16.66 -8.56
C ARG A 459 -27.23 -15.39 -8.82
N GLU A 460 -28.57 -15.42 -8.72
CA GLU A 460 -29.41 -14.21 -8.79
C GLU A 460 -29.25 -13.42 -7.48
N GLY A 461 -28.57 -12.27 -7.56
CA GLY A 461 -28.26 -11.46 -6.40
C GLY A 461 -29.44 -10.65 -5.89
N GLN A 462 -29.69 -10.69 -4.59
CA GLN A 462 -30.63 -9.82 -3.91
C GLN A 462 -30.18 -8.36 -4.02
N VAL A 463 -31.05 -7.51 -4.56
CA VAL A 463 -30.81 -6.07 -4.69
C VAL A 463 -31.40 -5.37 -3.47
N SER A 464 -30.60 -4.58 -2.76
CA SER A 464 -31.08 -3.73 -1.67
C SER A 464 -31.31 -2.31 -2.18
N VAL A 465 -32.44 -1.71 -1.78
CA VAL A 465 -32.87 -0.39 -2.25
C VAL A 465 -33.12 0.51 -1.05
N ILE A 466 -32.43 1.65 -1.02
CA ILE A 466 -32.64 2.71 -0.04
C ILE A 466 -32.96 4.03 -0.75
N VAL A 467 -33.38 5.03 0.01
CA VAL A 467 -33.65 6.37 -0.51
C VAL A 467 -32.33 7.02 -0.93
N ALA A 468 -32.30 7.63 -2.12
CA ALA A 468 -31.13 8.39 -2.55
C ALA A 468 -30.85 9.54 -1.56
N GLY A 469 -29.60 9.68 -1.12
CA GLY A 469 -29.19 10.64 -0.10
C GLY A 469 -28.97 10.05 1.30
N THR A 470 -29.39 8.80 1.55
CA THR A 470 -29.17 8.12 2.84
C THR A 470 -28.00 7.14 2.81
N GLN A 471 -27.11 7.22 1.81
CA GLN A 471 -26.03 6.26 1.60
C GLN A 471 -25.03 6.26 2.77
N ASP A 472 -24.68 7.44 3.27
CA ASP A 472 -23.68 7.59 4.34
C ASP A 472 -24.16 7.01 5.68
N THR A 473 -25.46 7.03 5.92
CA THR A 473 -26.07 6.41 7.10
C THR A 473 -26.03 4.88 7.02
N GLU A 474 -26.33 4.33 5.84
CA GLU A 474 -26.39 2.88 5.64
C GLU A 474 -24.98 2.27 5.54
N TRP A 475 -24.14 2.86 4.69
CA TRP A 475 -22.85 2.29 4.26
C TRP A 475 -21.63 3.02 4.83
N GLY A 476 -21.84 4.07 5.63
CA GLY A 476 -20.74 4.85 6.20
C GLY A 476 -20.19 5.93 5.27
N THR A 477 -19.33 6.81 5.78
CA THR A 477 -18.76 7.91 5.00
C THR A 477 -17.74 7.39 3.98
N PRO A 478 -17.70 7.96 2.76
CA PRO A 478 -16.75 7.51 1.76
C PRO A 478 -15.31 7.92 2.10
N THR A 479 -14.37 7.01 1.91
CA THR A 479 -12.93 7.25 2.00
C THR A 479 -12.23 6.82 0.72
N SER A 480 -10.93 7.02 0.66
CA SER A 480 -10.10 6.48 -0.43
C SER A 480 -10.09 4.94 -0.40
N LEU A 481 -9.55 4.32 -1.44
CA LEU A 481 -9.48 2.86 -1.55
C LEU A 481 -8.74 2.21 -0.37
N GLU A 482 -7.82 2.95 0.27
CA GLU A 482 -7.00 2.48 1.39
C GLU A 482 -6.19 1.23 1.04
N GLY A 483 -5.64 1.22 -0.18
CA GLY A 483 -4.86 0.12 -0.71
C GLY A 483 -4.21 0.46 -2.04
N HIS A 484 -3.75 -0.57 -2.74
CA HIS A 484 -3.06 -0.43 -4.02
C HIS A 484 -3.99 -0.78 -5.18
N LEU A 485 -3.90 0.01 -6.25
CA LEU A 485 -4.66 -0.18 -7.48
C LEU A 485 -3.70 -0.33 -8.66
N GLY A 486 -3.83 -1.40 -9.44
CA GLY A 486 -3.04 -1.63 -10.64
C GLY A 486 -3.48 -0.75 -11.81
N THR A 487 -3.19 -1.19 -13.03
CA THR A 487 -3.72 -0.58 -14.25
C THR A 487 -5.25 -0.65 -14.25
N VAL A 488 -5.90 0.46 -14.64
CA VAL A 488 -7.36 0.59 -14.66
C VAL A 488 -7.82 0.74 -16.11
N SER A 489 -8.78 -0.10 -16.51
CA SER A 489 -9.44 -0.01 -17.81
C SER A 489 -10.94 0.15 -17.61
N ILE A 490 -11.50 1.20 -18.21
CA ILE A 490 -12.95 1.45 -18.20
C ILE A 490 -13.43 1.46 -19.64
N PHE A 491 -14.48 0.70 -19.90
CA PHE A 491 -15.10 0.59 -21.22
C PHE A 491 -16.48 1.23 -21.21
N HIS A 492 -16.85 1.86 -22.33
CA HIS A 492 -18.19 2.40 -22.55
C HIS A 492 -19.18 1.35 -23.12
N ASP A 493 -18.71 0.12 -23.24
CA ASP A 493 -19.47 -1.05 -23.69
C ASP A 493 -19.24 -2.24 -22.73
N THR A 494 -19.99 -3.30 -22.94
CA THR A 494 -19.99 -4.51 -22.13
C THR A 494 -18.81 -5.43 -22.46
N LEU A 495 -18.27 -6.08 -21.42
CA LEU A 495 -17.29 -7.16 -21.59
C LEU A 495 -18.02 -8.51 -21.56
N GLN A 496 -17.63 -9.39 -22.48
CA GLN A 496 -18.05 -10.78 -22.48
C GLN A 496 -17.19 -11.60 -21.52
N ALA A 497 -17.68 -12.76 -21.09
CA ALA A 497 -16.99 -13.60 -20.10
C ALA A 497 -15.61 -14.09 -20.58
N ASN A 498 -15.43 -14.33 -21.89
CA ASN A 498 -14.14 -14.64 -22.51
C ASN A 498 -13.15 -13.47 -22.41
N HIS A 499 -13.60 -12.22 -22.61
CA HIS A 499 -12.77 -11.03 -22.47
C HIS A 499 -12.28 -10.87 -21.03
N VAL A 500 -13.19 -11.01 -20.05
CA VAL A 500 -12.86 -10.96 -18.62
C VAL A 500 -11.84 -12.03 -18.25
N LYS A 501 -12.06 -13.28 -18.69
CA LYS A 501 -11.12 -14.37 -18.46
C LYS A 501 -9.75 -14.10 -19.09
N SER A 502 -9.71 -13.54 -20.29
CA SER A 502 -8.47 -13.23 -21.01
C SER A 502 -7.70 -12.08 -20.35
N LEU A 503 -8.41 -11.06 -19.86
CA LEU A 503 -7.82 -9.96 -19.08
C LEU A 503 -7.22 -10.46 -17.76
N TYR A 504 -7.94 -11.35 -17.05
CA TYR A 504 -7.40 -11.99 -15.83
C TYR A 504 -6.16 -12.84 -16.11
N LEU A 505 -6.21 -13.72 -17.13
CA LEU A 505 -5.09 -14.59 -17.47
C LEU A 505 -3.85 -13.84 -17.98
N ALA A 506 -4.03 -12.63 -18.50
CA ALA A 506 -2.91 -11.78 -18.87
C ALA A 506 -2.12 -11.26 -17.65
N GLY A 507 -2.74 -11.23 -16.48
CA GLY A 507 -2.11 -10.85 -15.22
C GLY A 507 -2.02 -9.33 -15.01
N PRO A 508 -1.63 -8.89 -13.80
CA PRO A 508 -1.60 -7.47 -13.41
C PRO A 508 -0.49 -6.66 -14.11
N ASN A 509 0.52 -7.34 -14.66
CA ASN A 509 1.72 -6.72 -15.24
C ASN A 509 1.65 -6.58 -16.77
N PHE A 510 0.52 -6.86 -17.38
CA PHE A 510 0.38 -6.76 -18.81
C PHE A 510 0.18 -5.30 -19.24
N VAL A 511 1.24 -4.68 -19.73
CA VAL A 511 1.32 -3.22 -19.94
C VAL A 511 0.61 -2.75 -21.22
N THR A 512 0.45 -3.62 -22.22
CA THR A 512 -0.12 -3.24 -23.53
C THR A 512 -1.19 -4.21 -24.04
N PRO A 513 -2.28 -4.44 -23.30
CA PRO A 513 -3.29 -5.42 -23.69
C PRO A 513 -3.98 -5.14 -25.01
N PHE A 514 -4.13 -3.86 -25.38
CA PHE A 514 -5.00 -3.42 -26.46
C PHE A 514 -4.27 -3.05 -27.77
N LYS A 515 -3.00 -3.47 -27.93
CA LYS A 515 -2.25 -3.28 -29.18
C LYS A 515 -2.68 -4.30 -30.25
N LEU A 516 -2.46 -3.96 -31.53
CA LEU A 516 -2.99 -4.64 -32.73
C LEU A 516 -2.68 -6.14 -32.87
N ASP A 517 -1.70 -6.68 -32.13
CA ASP A 517 -1.26 -8.08 -32.28
C ASP A 517 -1.88 -9.04 -31.25
N ASN A 518 -2.89 -8.60 -30.49
CA ASN A 518 -3.45 -9.36 -29.36
C ASN A 518 -4.97 -9.59 -29.51
N ASP A 519 -5.47 -10.68 -28.94
CA ASP A 519 -6.91 -11.04 -28.97
C ASP A 519 -7.80 -9.96 -28.32
N LEU A 520 -7.23 -9.18 -27.38
CA LEU A 520 -7.92 -8.07 -26.71
C LEU A 520 -7.94 -6.77 -27.52
N SER A 521 -7.31 -6.73 -28.70
CA SER A 521 -7.28 -5.54 -29.57
C SER A 521 -8.68 -5.06 -29.97
N GLU A 522 -9.66 -5.97 -30.07
CA GLU A 522 -11.06 -5.64 -30.36
C GLU A 522 -11.73 -4.77 -29.29
N LEU A 523 -11.18 -4.75 -28.07
CA LEU A 523 -11.67 -3.93 -26.97
C LEU A 523 -11.12 -2.50 -27.01
N SER A 524 -10.04 -2.26 -27.75
CA SER A 524 -9.43 -0.93 -27.89
C SER A 524 -10.43 0.17 -28.24
N PRO A 525 -11.28 0.06 -29.29
CA PRO A 525 -12.27 1.11 -29.61
C PRO A 525 -13.37 1.27 -28.55
N LYS A 526 -13.50 0.31 -27.62
CA LYS A 526 -14.49 0.32 -26.54
C LYS A 526 -13.96 0.98 -25.26
N LEU A 527 -12.66 1.29 -25.19
CA LEU A 527 -12.06 1.96 -24.04
C LEU A 527 -12.57 3.39 -23.93
N LEU A 528 -13.09 3.70 -22.75
CA LEU A 528 -13.41 5.05 -22.31
C LEU A 528 -12.22 5.69 -21.60
N LEU A 529 -11.57 4.94 -20.70
CA LEU A 529 -10.38 5.38 -19.96
C LEU A 529 -9.40 4.22 -19.86
N PHE A 530 -8.11 4.52 -20.04
CA PHE A 530 -7.06 3.55 -19.78
C PHE A 530 -5.90 4.22 -19.03
N TYR A 531 -5.76 3.90 -17.75
CA TYR A 531 -4.76 4.49 -16.87
C TYR A 531 -3.78 3.44 -16.38
N THR A 532 -2.49 3.69 -16.60
CA THR A 532 -1.41 2.87 -16.06
C THR A 532 -0.48 3.72 -15.21
N PRO A 533 0.05 3.20 -14.09
CA PRO A 533 1.00 3.93 -13.25
C PRO A 533 2.22 4.45 -14.05
N GLN A 534 2.65 3.69 -15.05
CA GLN A 534 3.76 4.05 -15.96
C GLN A 534 3.52 5.39 -16.70
N ALA A 535 2.29 5.67 -17.10
CA ALA A 535 1.91 6.87 -17.85
C ALA A 535 1.51 8.04 -16.93
N THR A 536 2.09 8.08 -15.73
CA THR A 536 1.87 9.17 -14.76
C THR A 536 3.12 10.03 -14.63
N LYS A 537 2.96 11.34 -14.75
CA LYS A 537 4.03 12.34 -14.54
C LYS A 537 3.45 13.58 -13.85
N ASN A 538 4.14 14.11 -12.84
CA ASN A 538 3.73 15.31 -12.10
C ASN A 538 2.27 15.25 -11.60
N ASN A 539 1.86 14.10 -11.04
CA ASN A 539 0.49 13.85 -10.57
C ASN A 539 -0.60 13.91 -11.65
N ILE A 540 -0.22 13.86 -12.93
CA ILE A 540 -1.13 13.73 -14.06
C ILE A 540 -0.97 12.31 -14.61
N CYS A 541 -2.08 11.57 -14.69
CA CYS A 541 -2.18 10.26 -15.31
C CYS A 541 -2.72 10.43 -16.72
N LEU A 542 -1.90 10.14 -17.73
CA LEU A 542 -2.30 10.29 -19.12
C LEU A 542 -3.36 9.25 -19.50
N ASP A 543 -4.40 9.68 -20.21
CA ASP A 543 -5.39 8.76 -20.78
C ASP A 543 -4.80 8.06 -22.00
N LEU A 544 -4.58 6.76 -21.87
CA LEU A 544 -4.07 5.91 -22.94
C LEU A 544 -5.19 5.27 -23.78
N SER A 545 -6.45 5.66 -23.56
CA SER A 545 -7.55 5.28 -24.45
C SER A 545 -7.34 5.87 -25.85
N PRO A 546 -7.97 5.32 -26.92
CA PRO A 546 -7.87 5.90 -28.26
C PRO A 546 -8.34 7.36 -28.35
N SER A 547 -9.19 7.80 -27.43
CA SER A 547 -9.66 9.19 -27.39
C SER A 547 -8.60 10.13 -26.80
N GLY A 548 -7.86 9.69 -25.78
CA GLY A 548 -6.85 10.49 -25.09
C GLY A 548 -7.38 11.81 -24.53
N LEU A 549 -8.67 11.87 -24.19
CA LEU A 549 -9.35 13.14 -23.85
C LEU A 549 -9.36 13.42 -22.34
N PHE A 550 -9.13 12.40 -21.53
CA PHE A 550 -9.46 12.44 -20.11
C PHE A 550 -8.22 12.27 -19.24
N ASP A 551 -7.20 13.10 -19.39
CA ASP A 551 -6.04 13.04 -18.48
C ASP A 551 -6.48 13.20 -17.02
N GLY A 552 -6.22 12.18 -16.21
CA GLY A 552 -6.60 12.12 -14.81
C GLY A 552 -5.61 12.87 -13.91
N ARG A 553 -6.09 13.35 -12.76
CA ARG A 553 -5.24 13.93 -11.70
C ARG A 553 -5.12 12.96 -10.55
N LEU A 554 -3.91 12.44 -10.33
CA LEU A 554 -3.58 11.56 -9.22
C LEU A 554 -3.32 12.39 -7.94
N THR A 555 -4.00 12.06 -6.85
CA THR A 555 -3.70 12.59 -5.51
C THR A 555 -2.96 11.60 -4.62
N GLY A 556 -2.90 10.32 -5.03
CA GLY A 556 -2.06 9.29 -4.41
C GLY A 556 -0.63 9.26 -4.96
N HIS A 557 0.05 8.11 -4.79
CA HIS A 557 1.43 7.93 -5.21
C HIS A 557 1.57 6.86 -6.29
N ARG A 558 2.55 7.02 -7.16
CA ARG A 558 2.96 5.97 -8.11
C ARG A 558 4.01 5.09 -7.45
N VAL A 559 3.77 3.79 -7.38
CA VAL A 559 4.72 2.80 -6.89
C VAL A 559 5.23 1.96 -8.07
N VAL A 560 6.54 1.79 -8.13
CA VAL A 560 7.23 0.93 -9.12
C VAL A 560 8.18 0.02 -8.37
N THR A 561 8.01 -1.28 -8.58
CA THR A 561 8.85 -2.35 -8.05
C THR A 561 9.51 -3.12 -9.18
N TRP A 562 10.63 -3.78 -8.87
CA TRP A 562 11.52 -4.39 -9.84
C TRP A 562 11.72 -5.88 -9.55
N ASP A 563 11.35 -6.74 -10.50
CA ASP A 563 11.61 -8.18 -10.41
C ASP A 563 13.11 -8.46 -10.64
N VAL A 564 13.70 -9.32 -9.80
CA VAL A 564 15.12 -9.64 -9.87
C VAL A 564 15.55 -10.17 -11.23
N LYS A 565 14.69 -10.90 -11.96
CA LYS A 565 15.00 -11.45 -13.29
C LYS A 565 15.15 -10.33 -14.32
N ASP A 566 14.22 -9.38 -14.30
CA ASP A 566 14.27 -8.21 -15.18
C ASP A 566 15.50 -7.36 -14.88
N VAL A 567 15.84 -7.23 -13.60
CA VAL A 567 17.00 -6.45 -13.15
C VAL A 567 18.32 -7.11 -13.55
N VAL A 568 18.43 -8.45 -13.41
CA VAL A 568 19.57 -9.22 -13.91
C VAL A 568 19.74 -8.99 -15.41
N ASN A 569 18.66 -9.07 -16.19
CA ASN A 569 18.69 -8.80 -17.63
C ASN A 569 19.16 -7.38 -17.92
N CYS A 570 18.67 -6.38 -17.18
CA CYS A 570 19.06 -4.98 -17.34
C CYS A 570 20.57 -4.70 -17.11
N ILE A 571 21.22 -5.40 -16.19
CA ILE A 571 22.62 -5.12 -15.83
C ILE A 571 23.66 -5.96 -16.58
N GLY A 572 23.22 -6.84 -17.50
CA GLY A 572 24.12 -7.69 -18.32
C GLY A 572 23.73 -9.17 -18.40
N GLY A 573 22.54 -9.54 -17.93
CA GLY A 573 22.02 -10.91 -17.95
C GLY A 573 22.76 -11.86 -17.02
N MET A 574 22.60 -13.16 -17.26
CA MET A 574 23.19 -14.22 -16.43
C MET A 574 24.73 -14.17 -16.34
N GLY A 575 25.40 -13.55 -17.33
CA GLY A 575 26.85 -13.39 -17.32
C GLY A 575 27.38 -12.62 -16.11
N VAL A 576 26.56 -11.74 -15.53
CA VAL A 576 26.91 -10.95 -14.34
C VAL A 576 27.04 -11.81 -13.08
N LEU A 577 26.39 -12.99 -13.05
CA LEU A 577 26.43 -13.91 -11.90
C LEU A 577 27.60 -14.91 -11.98
N LEU A 578 28.28 -15.03 -13.12
CA LEU A 578 29.38 -15.99 -13.32
C LEU A 578 30.51 -15.87 -12.29
N PRO A 579 31.01 -14.66 -11.94
CA PRO A 579 32.04 -14.53 -10.92
C PRO A 579 31.60 -15.06 -9.56
N LEU A 580 30.32 -14.91 -9.21
CA LEU A 580 29.76 -15.42 -7.96
C LEU A 580 29.68 -16.94 -7.97
N LEU A 581 29.22 -17.52 -9.08
CA LEU A 581 29.09 -18.96 -9.26
C LEU A 581 30.46 -19.65 -9.18
N ASN A 582 31.50 -19.03 -9.77
CA ASN A 582 32.86 -19.54 -9.70
C ASN A 582 33.39 -19.58 -8.26
N GLN A 583 33.14 -18.52 -7.46
CA GLN A 583 33.53 -18.48 -6.05
C GLN A 583 32.88 -19.61 -5.22
N VAL A 584 31.57 -19.86 -5.40
CA VAL A 584 30.87 -20.94 -4.67
C VAL A 584 31.31 -22.32 -5.15
N ALA A 585 31.59 -22.47 -6.44
CA ALA A 585 32.09 -23.72 -7.01
C ALA A 585 33.51 -24.06 -6.51
N SER A 586 34.38 -23.07 -6.28
CA SER A 586 35.72 -23.30 -5.72
C SER A 586 35.67 -23.71 -4.25
N GLN A 587 34.78 -23.12 -3.44
CA GLN A 587 34.56 -23.56 -2.04
C GLN A 587 34.18 -25.04 -1.93
N THR A 588 33.38 -25.54 -2.87
CA THR A 588 32.92 -26.94 -2.86
C THR A 588 34.06 -27.92 -3.16
N LYS A 589 35.15 -27.46 -3.78
CA LYS A 589 36.34 -28.28 -4.08
C LYS A 589 37.37 -28.31 -2.95
N GLU A 590 37.30 -27.38 -2.00
CA GLU A 590 38.25 -27.26 -0.87
C GLU A 590 37.71 -27.81 0.46
N ALA A 591 36.43 -28.21 0.53
CA ALA A 591 35.95 -28.98 1.67
C ALA A 591 36.64 -30.35 1.67
N PRO A 592 37.31 -30.78 2.77
CA PRO A 592 37.91 -32.11 2.81
C PRO A 592 36.80 -33.13 2.61
N GLU A 593 37.05 -34.12 1.75
CA GLU A 593 36.29 -35.35 1.73
C GLU A 593 36.34 -35.93 3.14
N THR A 594 35.33 -35.64 3.97
CA THR A 594 35.05 -36.43 5.15
C THR A 594 34.77 -37.82 4.61
N GLU A 595 35.69 -38.75 4.91
CA GLU A 595 35.51 -40.19 4.68
C GLU A 595 34.23 -40.65 5.41
N GLU A 596 33.07 -40.51 4.75
CA GLU A 596 31.91 -41.31 5.09
C GLU A 596 32.16 -42.69 4.49
N THR A 597 32.67 -43.53 5.38
CA THR A 597 32.64 -44.98 5.36
C THR A 597 31.64 -45.56 4.36
N GLN A 598 32.18 -46.31 3.41
CA GLN A 598 31.50 -47.37 2.70
C GLN A 598 30.71 -48.23 3.68
N ASP A 599 29.38 -48.11 3.68
CA ASP A 599 28.50 -49.26 3.82
C ASP A 599 27.07 -48.86 3.47
N LEU A 600 26.58 -49.48 2.39
CA LEU A 600 25.22 -49.91 2.07
C LEU A 600 24.98 -49.83 0.56
N VAL A 601 25.65 -50.73 -0.17
CA VAL A 601 25.17 -51.19 -1.47
C VAL A 601 24.06 -52.23 -1.22
N GLY A 602 22.85 -51.92 -1.68
CA GLY A 602 21.84 -52.90 -2.06
C GLY A 602 21.63 -52.80 -3.58
N PRO A 603 21.64 -53.92 -4.32
CA PRO A 603 21.82 -53.93 -5.77
C PRO A 603 20.50 -53.67 -6.49
N GLU A 604 20.55 -53.06 -7.66
CA GLU A 604 19.73 -53.41 -8.84
C GLU A 604 20.13 -52.46 -9.97
N LEU A 605 20.32 -53.04 -11.16
CA LEU A 605 20.56 -52.38 -12.46
C LEU A 605 21.99 -51.91 -12.77
N THR A 606 22.88 -52.90 -12.89
CA THR A 606 23.85 -52.86 -13.99
C THR A 606 23.13 -53.23 -15.30
N SER A 607 23.08 -52.32 -16.26
CA SER A 607 23.21 -52.71 -17.66
C SER A 607 23.89 -51.60 -18.45
N SER A 608 25.19 -51.79 -18.67
CA SER A 608 25.94 -51.09 -19.69
C SER A 608 25.65 -51.76 -21.03
N ARG A 609 25.18 -50.99 -22.03
CA ARG A 609 25.51 -51.26 -23.43
C ARG A 609 25.29 -50.05 -24.33
N ASN A 610 26.38 -49.73 -25.02
CA ASN A 610 26.51 -49.10 -26.32
C ASN A 610 26.45 -47.57 -26.44
N THR A 611 27.67 -47.03 -26.49
CA THR A 611 28.11 -45.92 -27.33
C THR A 611 27.51 -45.95 -28.73
N GLN A 612 26.74 -44.92 -29.08
CA GLN A 612 26.65 -44.36 -30.43
C GLN A 612 26.37 -42.86 -30.31
N GLY A 613 27.23 -42.06 -30.93
CA GLY A 613 27.22 -40.62 -30.81
C GLY A 613 25.97 -39.98 -31.38
N MET A 614 25.47 -38.94 -30.71
CA MET A 614 24.51 -38.02 -31.30
C MET A 614 24.97 -36.59 -31.02
N LYS A 615 25.38 -35.92 -32.12
CA LYS A 615 25.75 -34.51 -32.18
C LYS A 615 24.57 -33.66 -31.72
N LEU A 616 24.80 -32.76 -30.75
CA LEU A 616 23.90 -31.67 -30.44
C LEU A 616 23.91 -30.67 -31.62
N LEU A 617 22.79 -30.58 -32.32
CA LEU A 617 22.55 -29.57 -33.35
C LEU A 617 22.24 -28.23 -32.68
N PHE A 618 23.18 -27.29 -32.79
CA PHE A 618 22.92 -25.86 -32.58
C PHE A 618 21.90 -25.38 -33.63
N GLY A 619 20.68 -25.11 -33.18
CA GLY A 619 19.66 -24.41 -33.96
C GLY A 619 20.07 -22.95 -34.17
N LYS A 620 20.25 -22.58 -35.43
CA LYS A 620 20.65 -21.26 -35.88
C LYS A 620 19.59 -20.20 -35.56
N SER A 621 20.09 -19.06 -35.07
CA SER A 621 19.49 -17.74 -35.11
C SER A 621 18.78 -17.45 -36.44
N SER A 622 17.51 -17.05 -36.36
CA SER A 622 16.84 -16.27 -37.40
C SER A 622 16.63 -14.85 -36.86
N GLY A 623 17.57 -13.96 -37.18
CA GLY A 623 17.45 -12.54 -36.93
C GLY A 623 16.38 -11.91 -37.81
N ILE A 624 15.48 -11.13 -37.20
CA ILE A 624 14.65 -10.14 -37.88
C ILE A 624 15.09 -8.77 -37.33
N PRO A 625 15.47 -7.82 -38.19
CA PRO A 625 16.02 -6.54 -37.75
C PRO A 625 14.90 -5.62 -37.23
N ILE A 626 14.95 -5.30 -35.93
CA ILE A 626 14.16 -4.23 -35.33
C ILE A 626 14.84 -2.91 -35.68
N ASN A 627 14.33 -2.23 -36.71
CA ASN A 627 14.71 -0.85 -37.02
C ASN A 627 13.56 0.09 -36.67
N ARG A 628 13.92 1.19 -35.99
CA ARG A 628 13.11 2.34 -35.53
C ARG A 628 12.48 2.22 -34.12
N PHE A 629 13.34 2.25 -33.10
CA PHE A 629 13.01 2.95 -31.86
C PHE A 629 13.30 4.44 -32.04
N LEU A 630 12.29 5.27 -31.78
CA LEU A 630 12.45 6.71 -31.53
C LEU A 630 13.23 6.88 -30.21
N PRO A 631 14.23 7.78 -30.15
CA PRO A 631 14.99 8.02 -28.94
C PRO A 631 14.25 9.03 -28.05
N GLY A 632 14.23 8.74 -26.75
CA GLY A 632 13.91 9.72 -25.72
C GLY A 632 12.79 9.27 -24.80
N VAL A 633 13.14 8.61 -23.70
CA VAL A 633 12.89 9.02 -22.31
C VAL A 633 13.59 7.97 -21.44
N CYS A 634 14.89 8.18 -21.22
CA CYS A 634 15.59 7.68 -20.03
C CYS A 634 16.20 8.92 -19.38
N LEU A 635 15.47 9.46 -18.39
CA LEU A 635 15.97 10.20 -17.24
C LEU A 635 14.94 10.03 -16.12
#